data_AF-A0A8J3X0J5-F1
#
_entry.id   AF-A0A8J3X0J5-F1
#
_cell.length_a   1.000
_cell.length_b   1.000
_cell.length_c   1.000
_cell.angle_alpha   90.00
_cell.angle_beta   90.00
_cell.angle_gamma   90.00
#
_symmetry.space_group_name_H-M   'P 1'
#
loop_
_entity.id
_entity.type
_entity.pdbx_description
1 polymer ?
#
loop_
_entity_poly.entity_id
_entity_poly.type
_entity_poly.pdbx_seq_one_letter_code
_entity_poly.pdbx_strand_id
1 'polypeptide(L)'
;MRKRSFVLAALAGAAVLTAPVTASASSASQVSTASGVKTVSFRGMNLKVPSGWEVHRDGDWMLVTSGRCDTPAYFAPKCDGFWILGPKAIKYGHEGFGAYKGDQPFYPASDVQACPFSAKTGQVIGKPTALGVRQVGRGHKAKYVSWFGRCVKHGNGEQTATFNQREWFLPTSKILVVDVWNTPGLSSILKNATWR
;
A
#
# COMPACT_ATOMS: atom_id res chain seq x y z
N MET A 1 24.13 22.91 73.38
CA MET A 1 24.53 24.29 73.78
C MET A 1 25.35 24.92 72.65
N ARG A 2 25.13 26.23 72.42
CA ARG A 2 26.01 27.21 71.74
C ARG A 2 26.35 26.96 70.26
N LYS A 3 25.70 27.65 69.31
CA LYS A 3 25.98 29.05 68.86
C LYS A 3 27.47 29.27 68.52
N ARG A 4 27.77 29.61 67.26
CA ARG A 4 28.10 30.99 66.83
C ARG A 4 28.43 31.08 65.33
N SER A 5 27.83 32.11 64.75
CA SER A 5 28.01 32.72 63.43
C SER A 5 29.39 33.35 63.24
N PHE A 6 29.84 33.56 61.98
CA PHE A 6 29.86 34.88 61.26
C PHE A 6 30.93 35.02 60.14
N VAL A 7 30.51 35.70 59.06
CA VAL A 7 31.23 36.69 58.22
C VAL A 7 32.00 36.24 56.94
N LEU A 8 31.34 36.57 55.81
CA LEU A 8 31.75 37.32 54.58
C LEU A 8 33.16 37.17 53.98
N ALA A 9 33.17 36.95 52.66
CA ALA A 9 33.96 37.76 51.71
C ALA A 9 33.30 37.78 50.32
N ALA A 10 33.23 38.97 49.73
CA ALA A 10 32.68 39.26 48.41
C ALA A 10 33.74 39.05 47.30
N LEU A 11 33.30 38.84 46.05
CA LEU A 11 33.58 39.73 44.89
C LEU A 11 33.25 39.10 43.53
N ALA A 12 32.65 39.95 42.69
CA ALA A 12 32.81 40.08 41.24
C ALA A 12 32.32 39.01 40.25
N GLY A 13 31.24 39.35 39.54
CA GLY A 13 31.38 39.74 38.12
C GLY A 13 31.16 38.67 37.04
N ALA A 14 30.00 38.71 36.38
CA ALA A 14 29.86 38.72 34.91
C ALA A 14 28.35 38.77 34.56
N ALA A 15 27.88 39.93 34.09
CA ALA A 15 26.56 40.04 33.48
C ALA A 15 26.66 39.54 32.03
N VAL A 16 26.04 38.40 31.74
CA VAL A 16 25.88 37.91 30.37
C VAL A 16 24.54 38.43 29.85
N LEU A 17 24.60 39.39 28.93
CA LEU A 17 23.46 39.84 28.12
C LEU A 17 23.00 38.68 27.23
N THR A 18 21.82 38.12 27.52
CA THR A 18 21.14 37.17 26.64
C THR A 18 20.15 37.95 25.78
N ALA A 19 20.50 38.13 24.50
CA ALA A 19 19.57 38.66 23.50
C ALA A 19 18.60 37.53 23.06
N PRO A 20 17.29 37.77 22.99
CA PRO A 20 16.36 36.80 22.43
C PRO A 20 16.47 36.80 20.90
N VAL A 21 16.92 35.67 20.33
CA VAL A 21 16.82 35.43 18.89
C VAL A 21 15.37 35.09 18.58
N THR A 22 14.64 36.04 18.00
CA THR A 22 13.32 35.83 17.42
C THR A 22 13.47 34.98 16.15
N ALA A 23 13.21 33.67 16.28
CA ALA A 23 13.10 32.79 15.14
C ALA A 23 11.84 33.15 14.33
N SER A 24 12.02 33.76 13.16
CA SER A 24 10.98 33.95 12.17
C SER A 24 10.56 32.59 11.61
N ALA A 25 9.43 32.06 12.07
CA ALA A 25 8.78 30.93 11.44
C ALA A 25 8.25 31.36 10.06
N SER A 26 9.00 31.03 9.00
CA SER A 26 8.49 31.10 7.64
C SER A 26 7.34 30.11 7.51
N SER A 27 6.12 30.64 7.45
CA SER A 27 4.90 29.90 7.10
C SER A 27 5.06 29.33 5.68
N ALA A 28 5.57 28.11 5.59
CA ALA A 28 5.46 27.32 4.37
C ALA A 28 3.96 27.14 4.09
N SER A 29 3.47 27.88 3.10
CA SER A 29 2.12 27.72 2.59
C SER A 29 2.00 26.31 2.04
N GLN A 30 1.43 25.40 2.85
CA GLN A 30 0.98 24.11 2.38
C GLN A 30 -0.09 24.38 1.32
N VAL A 31 0.29 24.21 0.05
CA VAL A 31 -0.66 24.00 -1.04
C VAL A 31 -1.41 22.72 -0.71
N SER A 32 -2.48 22.87 0.07
CA SER A 32 -3.48 21.83 0.28
C SER A 32 -4.22 21.72 -1.05
N THR A 33 -3.68 20.91 -1.95
CA THR A 33 -4.52 20.29 -2.98
C THR A 33 -5.57 19.51 -2.21
N ALA A 34 -6.75 20.12 -2.04
CA ALA A 34 -7.94 19.45 -1.53
C ALA A 34 -8.26 18.33 -2.53
N SER A 35 -7.57 17.20 -2.35
CA SER A 35 -7.74 16.01 -3.14
C SER A 35 -9.09 15.45 -2.73
N GLY A 36 -10.10 15.77 -3.52
CA GLY A 36 -11.43 15.22 -3.32
C GLY A 36 -11.35 13.69 -3.20
N VAL A 37 -12.31 13.09 -2.49
CA VAL A 37 -12.45 11.63 -2.43
C VAL A 37 -13.72 11.23 -3.15
N LYS A 38 -13.65 10.12 -3.88
CA LYS A 38 -14.83 9.46 -4.48
C LYS A 38 -15.01 8.09 -3.87
N THR A 39 -16.24 7.60 -3.91
CA THR A 39 -16.56 6.25 -3.42
C THR A 39 -16.57 5.27 -4.58
N VAL A 40 -15.87 4.15 -4.45
CA VAL A 40 -15.93 3.00 -5.36
C VAL A 40 -16.52 1.81 -4.63
N SER A 41 -17.50 1.15 -5.24
CA SER A 41 -18.23 0.03 -4.63
C SER A 41 -17.98 -1.28 -5.38
N PHE A 42 -17.75 -2.35 -4.64
CA PHE A 42 -17.57 -3.69 -5.18
C PHE A 42 -18.11 -4.74 -4.20
N ARG A 43 -19.16 -5.45 -4.61
CA ARG A 43 -19.77 -6.55 -3.81
C ARG A 43 -20.05 -6.18 -2.34
N GLY A 44 -20.71 -5.04 -2.11
CA GLY A 44 -21.04 -4.53 -0.78
C GLY A 44 -19.90 -3.78 -0.07
N MET A 45 -18.64 -3.97 -0.48
CA MET A 45 -17.49 -3.18 0.00
C MET A 45 -17.45 -1.82 -0.70
N ASN A 46 -17.32 -0.75 0.08
CA ASN A 46 -17.19 0.62 -0.42
C ASN A 46 -15.87 1.23 0.04
N LEU A 47 -15.07 1.73 -0.89
CA LEU A 47 -13.78 2.35 -0.63
C LEU A 47 -13.85 3.83 -0.98
N LYS A 48 -13.29 4.68 -0.12
CA LYS A 48 -13.04 6.09 -0.44
C LYS A 48 -11.64 6.20 -1.05
N VAL A 49 -11.55 6.56 -2.31
CA VAL A 49 -10.29 6.71 -3.06
C VAL A 49 -10.13 8.16 -3.52
N PRO A 50 -8.90 8.65 -3.74
CA PRO A 50 -8.69 9.98 -4.33
C PRO A 50 -9.48 10.16 -5.64
N SER A 51 -10.08 11.33 -5.84
CA SER A 51 -10.96 11.62 -6.97
C SER A 51 -10.25 11.50 -8.32
N GLY A 52 -8.96 11.84 -8.36
CA GLY A 52 -8.09 11.74 -9.54
C GLY A 52 -7.63 10.34 -9.90
N TRP A 53 -7.96 9.30 -9.11
CA TRP A 53 -7.65 7.91 -9.47
C TRP A 53 -8.62 7.38 -10.51
N GLU A 54 -8.18 6.57 -11.46
CA GLU A 54 -9.06 5.98 -12.48
C GLU A 54 -9.58 4.61 -12.01
N VAL A 55 -10.73 4.21 -12.56
CA VAL A 55 -11.39 2.96 -12.19
C VAL A 55 -11.81 2.25 -13.47
N HIS A 56 -11.15 1.13 -13.76
CA HIS A 56 -11.53 0.22 -14.83
C HIS A 56 -12.33 -0.92 -14.21
N ARG A 57 -13.48 -1.26 -14.78
CA ARG A 57 -14.36 -2.29 -14.25
C ARG A 57 -14.84 -3.17 -15.39
N ASP A 58 -14.82 -4.47 -15.14
CA ASP A 58 -15.55 -5.44 -15.93
C ASP A 58 -16.13 -6.50 -14.99
N GLY A 59 -17.46 -6.48 -14.86
CA GLY A 59 -18.27 -7.46 -14.13
C GLY A 59 -17.71 -7.91 -12.77
N ASP A 60 -16.83 -8.90 -12.81
CA ASP A 60 -16.25 -9.58 -11.66
C ASP A 60 -14.91 -9.01 -11.16
N TRP A 61 -14.38 -7.97 -11.79
CA TRP A 61 -13.17 -7.31 -11.31
C TRP A 61 -13.23 -5.79 -11.47
N MET A 62 -12.38 -5.12 -10.71
CA MET A 62 -12.08 -3.70 -10.83
C MET A 62 -10.57 -3.49 -10.67
N LEU A 63 -9.99 -2.66 -11.52
CA LEU A 63 -8.66 -2.08 -11.33
C LEU A 63 -8.84 -0.62 -10.92
N VAL A 64 -8.26 -0.22 -9.80
CA VAL A 64 -8.21 1.18 -9.35
C VAL A 64 -6.77 1.65 -9.50
N THR A 65 -6.53 2.65 -10.34
CA THR A 65 -5.18 3.14 -10.67
C THR A 65 -4.94 4.53 -10.14
N SER A 66 -3.72 4.81 -9.70
CA SER A 66 -3.29 6.15 -9.29
C SER A 66 -2.80 7.02 -10.45
N GLY A 67 -2.83 6.49 -11.67
CA GLY A 67 -2.42 7.16 -12.90
C GLY A 67 -3.07 6.53 -14.13
N ARG A 68 -2.58 6.90 -15.32
CA ARG A 68 -3.09 6.40 -16.59
C ARG A 68 -2.85 4.89 -16.73
N CYS A 69 -3.83 4.18 -17.27
CA CYS A 69 -3.70 2.79 -17.69
C CYS A 69 -4.45 2.57 -19.01
N ASP A 70 -3.71 2.51 -20.12
CA ASP A 70 -4.30 2.45 -21.46
C ASP A 70 -4.93 1.08 -21.76
N THR A 71 -4.37 -0.01 -21.22
CA THR A 71 -4.84 -1.37 -21.45
C THR A 71 -4.78 -2.17 -20.15
N PRO A 72 -5.88 -2.23 -19.40
CA PRO A 72 -5.94 -2.99 -18.15
C PRO A 72 -5.72 -4.49 -18.40
N ALA A 73 -4.65 -5.02 -17.82
CA ALA A 73 -4.42 -6.46 -17.69
C ALA A 73 -3.65 -6.72 -16.39
N TYR A 74 -3.78 -7.92 -15.82
CA TYR A 74 -3.07 -8.27 -14.60
C TYR A 74 -1.57 -8.06 -14.78
N PHE A 75 -0.96 -7.33 -13.86
CA PHE A 75 0.48 -7.04 -13.86
C PHE A 75 0.96 -6.28 -15.10
N ALA A 76 0.07 -5.66 -15.87
CA ALA A 76 0.46 -4.84 -17.01
C ALA A 76 1.33 -3.66 -16.55
N PRO A 77 2.48 -3.42 -17.20
CA PRO A 77 3.30 -2.27 -16.87
C PRO A 77 2.55 -0.97 -17.16
N LYS A 78 2.83 0.05 -16.33
CA LYS A 78 2.17 1.36 -16.38
C LYS A 78 0.69 1.35 -15.97
N CYS A 79 0.20 0.28 -15.35
CA CYS A 79 -1.15 0.23 -14.77
C CYS A 79 -1.08 0.21 -13.24
N ASP A 80 -0.30 1.12 -12.68
CA ASP A 80 0.01 1.21 -11.26
C ASP A 80 -1.27 1.44 -10.44
N GLY A 81 -1.58 0.49 -9.56
CA GLY A 81 -2.83 0.48 -8.82
C GLY A 81 -3.05 -0.81 -8.07
N PHE A 82 -4.31 -1.16 -7.86
CA PHE A 82 -4.66 -2.43 -7.23
C PHE A 82 -5.93 -3.01 -7.84
N TRP A 83 -5.98 -4.33 -7.84
CA TRP A 83 -7.11 -5.10 -8.31
C TRP A 83 -8.03 -5.44 -7.17
N ILE A 84 -9.34 -5.34 -7.40
CA ILE A 84 -10.40 -5.89 -6.57
C ILE A 84 -11.09 -6.97 -7.40
N LEU A 85 -11.02 -8.21 -6.93
CA LEU A 85 -11.37 -9.40 -7.68
C LEU A 85 -12.54 -10.11 -7.02
N GLY A 86 -13.47 -10.58 -7.84
CA GLY A 86 -14.65 -11.31 -7.43
C GLY A 86 -14.53 -12.82 -7.63
N PRO A 87 -15.64 -13.56 -7.44
CA PRO A 87 -15.65 -15.02 -7.49
C PRO A 87 -15.11 -15.65 -8.78
N LYS A 88 -15.34 -15.07 -9.96
CA LYS A 88 -14.86 -15.63 -11.24
C LYS A 88 -13.33 -15.52 -11.33
N ALA A 89 -12.77 -14.36 -11.01
CA ALA A 89 -11.32 -14.15 -10.97
C ALA A 89 -10.66 -15.03 -9.90
N ILE A 90 -11.29 -15.19 -8.72
CA ILE A 90 -10.80 -16.08 -7.65
C ILE A 90 -10.82 -17.55 -8.09
N LYS A 91 -11.85 -17.99 -8.83
CA LYS A 91 -11.98 -19.37 -9.33
C LYS A 91 -10.82 -19.81 -10.24
N TYR A 92 -10.21 -18.86 -10.94
CA TYR A 92 -9.09 -19.10 -11.87
C TYR A 92 -7.84 -18.30 -11.48
N GLY A 93 -7.72 -17.95 -10.20
CA GLY A 93 -6.72 -17.00 -9.70
C GLY A 93 -5.35 -17.62 -9.37
N HIS A 94 -5.20 -18.93 -9.49
CA HIS A 94 -3.95 -19.64 -9.22
C HIS A 94 -3.27 -20.07 -10.53
N GLU A 95 -1.99 -20.41 -10.44
CA GLU A 95 -1.19 -20.92 -11.54
C GLU A 95 -1.87 -22.15 -12.16
N GLY A 96 -1.82 -22.25 -13.49
CA GLY A 96 -2.57 -23.25 -14.24
C GLY A 96 -4.09 -23.03 -14.22
N PHE A 97 -4.55 -21.81 -13.91
CA PHE A 97 -5.96 -21.42 -13.81
C PHE A 97 -6.73 -22.18 -12.72
N GLY A 98 -6.04 -22.57 -11.64
CA GLY A 98 -6.67 -23.14 -10.46
C GLY A 98 -7.43 -22.11 -9.61
N ALA A 99 -8.19 -22.61 -8.63
CA ALA A 99 -8.87 -21.74 -7.66
C ALA A 99 -7.88 -21.17 -6.64
N TYR A 100 -7.93 -19.86 -6.44
CA TYR A 100 -7.17 -19.18 -5.38
C TYR A 100 -7.80 -19.41 -4.01
N LYS A 101 -6.97 -19.85 -3.04
CA LYS A 101 -7.38 -20.15 -1.66
C LYS A 101 -6.63 -19.30 -0.62
N GLY A 102 -5.73 -18.43 -1.07
CA GLY A 102 -4.91 -17.56 -0.23
C GLY A 102 -3.79 -18.27 0.54
N ASP A 103 -3.46 -19.51 0.19
CA ASP A 103 -2.28 -20.26 0.62
C ASP A 103 -1.15 -20.24 -0.42
N GLN A 104 -1.43 -19.69 -1.61
CA GLN A 104 -0.51 -19.47 -2.73
C GLN A 104 -0.75 -18.06 -3.30
N PRO A 105 0.22 -17.48 -4.02
CA PRO A 105 0.02 -16.18 -4.65
C PRO A 105 -1.07 -16.24 -5.73
N PHE A 106 -1.73 -15.11 -5.92
CA PHE A 106 -2.59 -14.86 -7.07
C PHE A 106 -1.72 -14.79 -8.33
N TYR A 107 -1.91 -15.73 -9.24
CA TYR A 107 -1.13 -15.88 -10.45
C TYR A 107 -1.97 -16.57 -11.53
N PRO A 108 -2.92 -15.88 -12.17
CA PRO A 108 -3.90 -16.47 -13.09
C PRO A 108 -3.31 -16.76 -14.48
N ALA A 109 -2.27 -17.60 -14.54
CA ALA A 109 -1.56 -17.92 -15.76
C ALA A 109 -0.96 -19.34 -15.73
N SER A 110 -0.73 -19.91 -16.91
CA SER A 110 0.04 -21.16 -17.09
C SER A 110 1.54 -20.92 -17.31
N ASP A 111 1.91 -19.70 -17.69
CA ASP A 111 3.26 -19.34 -18.13
C ASP A 111 3.79 -18.10 -17.40
N VAL A 112 5.08 -17.83 -17.61
CA VAL A 112 5.75 -16.64 -17.07
C VAL A 112 5.05 -15.37 -17.58
N GLN A 113 4.49 -14.60 -16.66
CA GLN A 113 3.83 -13.33 -16.94
C GLN A 113 4.86 -12.20 -17.04
N ALA A 114 4.47 -11.12 -17.71
CA ALA A 114 5.27 -9.90 -17.76
C ALA A 114 5.50 -9.33 -16.35
N CYS A 115 6.65 -8.70 -16.15
CA CYS A 115 6.96 -7.95 -14.95
C CYS A 115 6.06 -6.69 -14.86
N PRO A 116 5.52 -6.36 -13.67
CA PRO A 116 4.72 -5.15 -13.43
C PRO A 116 5.39 -3.82 -13.81
N PHE A 117 6.72 -3.81 -13.96
CA PHE A 117 7.50 -2.60 -14.26
C PHE A 117 8.08 -2.60 -15.68
N SER A 118 8.03 -3.74 -16.39
CA SER A 118 8.58 -3.85 -17.74
C SER A 118 8.02 -5.07 -18.47
N ALA A 119 7.45 -4.85 -19.66
CA ALA A 119 6.99 -5.93 -20.54
C ALA A 119 8.15 -6.77 -21.11
N LYS A 120 9.41 -6.36 -20.93
CA LYS A 120 10.61 -7.05 -21.47
C LYS A 120 11.19 -8.09 -20.49
N THR A 121 10.64 -8.19 -19.29
CA THR A 121 11.11 -9.10 -18.24
C THR A 121 9.95 -9.92 -17.73
N GLY A 122 10.25 -11.12 -17.23
CA GLY A 122 9.27 -11.99 -16.59
C GLY A 122 9.17 -11.70 -15.11
N GLN A 123 8.01 -11.95 -14.51
CA GLN A 123 7.88 -11.99 -13.05
C GLN A 123 8.04 -13.40 -12.50
N VAL A 124 8.61 -13.48 -11.31
CA VAL A 124 8.68 -14.70 -10.48
C VAL A 124 8.21 -14.33 -9.09
N ILE A 125 7.17 -15.02 -8.61
CA ILE A 125 6.68 -14.87 -7.24
C ILE A 125 7.29 -15.98 -6.38
N GLY A 126 7.87 -15.59 -5.25
CA GLY A 126 8.56 -16.46 -4.31
C GLY A 126 7.79 -16.66 -3.02
N LYS A 127 8.54 -16.87 -1.93
CA LYS A 127 7.99 -17.16 -0.59
C LYS A 127 7.26 -15.95 0.01
N PRO A 128 6.34 -16.18 0.96
CA PRO A 128 5.68 -15.10 1.66
C PRO A 128 6.68 -14.33 2.53
N THR A 129 6.59 -13.00 2.49
CA THR A 129 7.38 -12.06 3.30
C THR A 129 6.63 -11.58 4.53
N ALA A 130 5.30 -11.63 4.51
CA ALA A 130 4.47 -11.34 5.67
C ALA A 130 3.14 -12.11 5.61
N LEU A 131 2.66 -12.51 6.78
CA LEU A 131 1.35 -13.16 6.96
C LEU A 131 0.56 -12.43 8.05
N GLY A 132 -0.75 -12.50 7.98
CA GLY A 132 -1.59 -12.10 9.11
C GLY A 132 -3.04 -11.88 8.75
N VAL A 133 -3.71 -11.12 9.62
CA VAL A 133 -5.08 -10.67 9.42
C VAL A 133 -5.08 -9.15 9.39
N ARG A 134 -5.80 -8.57 8.43
CA ARG A 134 -5.91 -7.10 8.27
C ARG A 134 -7.38 -6.69 8.27
N GLN A 135 -7.67 -5.59 8.96
CA GLN A 135 -9.00 -5.01 8.95
C GLN A 135 -9.31 -4.47 7.55
N VAL A 136 -10.52 -4.74 7.07
CA VAL A 136 -11.04 -4.18 5.81
C VAL A 136 -12.41 -3.62 6.09
N GLY A 137 -12.49 -2.47 6.76
CA GLY A 137 -13.74 -1.89 7.22
C GLY A 137 -14.31 -2.57 8.48
N ARG A 138 -15.24 -1.91 9.17
CA ARG A 138 -15.79 -2.41 10.45
C ARG A 138 -16.44 -3.79 10.27
N GLY A 139 -16.12 -4.72 11.18
CA GLY A 139 -16.67 -6.08 11.18
C GLY A 139 -16.08 -7.04 10.14
N HIS A 140 -15.20 -6.56 9.26
CA HIS A 140 -14.66 -7.35 8.16
C HIS A 140 -13.13 -7.43 8.24
N LYS A 141 -12.59 -8.65 8.14
CA LYS A 141 -11.16 -8.92 8.19
C LYS A 141 -10.76 -9.78 7.00
N ALA A 142 -9.61 -9.49 6.42
CA ALA A 142 -9.01 -10.25 5.35
C ALA A 142 -7.85 -11.10 5.87
N LYS A 143 -7.69 -12.30 5.32
CA LYS A 143 -6.40 -13.01 5.34
C LYS A 143 -5.44 -12.17 4.50
N TYR A 144 -4.33 -11.77 5.12
CA TYR A 144 -3.31 -10.96 4.47
C TYR A 144 -2.06 -11.79 4.24
N VAL A 145 -1.55 -11.72 3.01
CA VAL A 145 -0.25 -12.26 2.64
C VAL A 145 0.48 -11.23 1.79
N SER A 146 1.78 -11.08 2.04
CA SER A 146 2.70 -10.38 1.15
C SER A 146 3.65 -11.43 0.59
N TRP A 147 3.78 -11.50 -0.73
CA TRP A 147 4.70 -12.42 -1.41
C TRP A 147 5.89 -11.67 -1.97
N PHE A 148 7.10 -12.21 -1.80
CA PHE A 148 8.28 -11.65 -2.46
C PHE A 148 8.15 -11.83 -3.97
N GLY A 149 8.22 -10.76 -4.74
CA GLY A 149 8.26 -10.78 -6.19
C GLY A 149 9.60 -10.29 -6.72
N ARG A 150 10.05 -10.86 -7.84
CA ARG A 150 11.21 -10.38 -8.58
C ARG A 150 10.93 -10.36 -10.07
N CYS A 151 11.53 -9.41 -10.76
CA CYS A 151 11.54 -9.36 -12.21
C CYS A 151 12.87 -9.86 -12.75
N VAL A 152 12.83 -10.65 -13.82
CA VAL A 152 13.99 -11.33 -14.38
C VAL A 152 14.07 -11.19 -15.89
N LYS A 153 15.29 -11.09 -16.44
CA LYS A 153 15.50 -11.16 -17.89
C LYS A 153 15.11 -12.54 -18.41
N HIS A 154 14.43 -12.57 -19.56
CA HIS A 154 14.21 -13.82 -20.29
C HIS A 154 15.57 -14.39 -20.75
N GLY A 155 15.73 -15.71 -20.66
CA GLY A 155 16.94 -16.42 -21.08
C GLY A 155 17.91 -16.75 -19.95
N ASN A 156 18.40 -15.75 -19.21
CA ASN A 156 19.42 -15.98 -18.16
C ASN A 156 18.89 -15.86 -16.72
N GLY A 157 17.64 -15.41 -16.52
CA GLY A 157 17.03 -15.29 -15.20
C GLY A 157 17.62 -14.21 -14.29
N GLU A 158 18.47 -13.32 -14.82
CA GLU A 158 19.09 -12.22 -14.09
C GLU A 158 18.03 -11.29 -13.51
N GLN A 159 18.11 -11.00 -12.21
CA GLN A 159 17.15 -10.14 -11.53
C GLN A 159 17.35 -8.68 -11.92
N THR A 160 16.27 -8.01 -12.33
CA THR A 160 16.27 -6.59 -12.70
C THR A 160 15.53 -5.70 -11.71
N ALA A 161 14.58 -6.25 -10.95
CA ALA A 161 13.80 -5.53 -9.95
C ALA A 161 13.19 -6.49 -8.92
N THR A 162 12.70 -5.93 -7.81
CA THR A 162 11.95 -6.66 -6.78
C THR A 162 10.68 -5.91 -6.40
N PHE A 163 9.67 -6.63 -5.94
CA PHE A 163 8.41 -6.07 -5.45
C PHE A 163 7.81 -6.96 -4.37
N ASN A 164 6.71 -6.50 -3.78
CA ASN A 164 5.87 -7.33 -2.91
C ASN A 164 4.47 -7.38 -3.51
N GLN A 165 3.97 -8.59 -3.77
CA GLN A 165 2.57 -8.80 -4.10
C GLN A 165 1.77 -8.90 -2.81
N ARG A 166 1.01 -7.84 -2.51
CA ARG A 166 0.20 -7.71 -1.30
C ARG A 166 -1.23 -8.17 -1.60
N GLU A 167 -1.74 -9.08 -0.78
CA GLU A 167 -3.04 -9.69 -0.98
C GLU A 167 -3.91 -9.57 0.27
N TRP A 168 -5.15 -9.13 0.09
CA TRP A 168 -6.19 -9.15 1.12
C TRP A 168 -7.35 -10.03 0.64
N PHE A 169 -7.43 -11.24 1.17
CA PHE A 169 -8.46 -12.20 0.81
C PHE A 169 -9.58 -12.24 1.85
N LEU A 170 -10.81 -11.95 1.42
CA LEU A 170 -12.03 -12.04 2.20
C LEU A 170 -12.87 -13.22 1.68
N PRO A 171 -12.69 -14.45 2.23
CA PRO A 171 -13.33 -15.64 1.68
C PRO A 171 -14.85 -15.59 1.75
N THR A 172 -15.43 -15.07 2.84
CA THR A 172 -16.89 -14.96 3.02
C THR A 172 -17.52 -14.01 2.00
N SER A 173 -16.92 -12.83 1.80
CA SER A 173 -17.40 -11.85 0.82
C SER A 173 -17.05 -12.22 -0.63
N LYS A 174 -16.16 -13.22 -0.80
CA LYS A 174 -15.57 -13.63 -2.08
C LYS A 174 -14.91 -12.45 -2.80
N ILE A 175 -14.06 -11.74 -2.07
CA ILE A 175 -13.29 -10.60 -2.57
C ILE A 175 -11.80 -10.88 -2.33
N LEU A 176 -10.98 -10.63 -3.34
CA LEU A 176 -9.52 -10.62 -3.24
C LEU A 176 -9.02 -9.26 -3.71
N VAL A 177 -8.23 -8.58 -2.89
CA VAL A 177 -7.50 -7.38 -3.31
C VAL A 177 -6.04 -7.75 -3.58
N VAL A 178 -5.50 -7.38 -4.74
CA VAL A 178 -4.11 -7.65 -5.13
C VAL A 178 -3.41 -6.36 -5.53
N ASP A 179 -2.23 -6.11 -4.97
CA ASP A 179 -1.40 -4.94 -5.26
C ASP A 179 0.08 -5.30 -5.33
N VAL A 180 0.68 -5.09 -6.50
CA VAL A 180 2.11 -5.32 -6.76
C VAL A 180 2.92 -4.02 -6.84
N TRP A 181 2.24 -2.86 -6.88
CA TRP A 181 2.85 -1.55 -7.06
C TRP A 181 3.03 -0.78 -5.75
N ASN A 182 2.71 -1.41 -4.61
CA ASN A 182 2.73 -0.77 -3.30
C ASN A 182 1.89 0.53 -3.29
N THR A 183 0.67 0.45 -3.84
CA THR A 183 -0.22 1.60 -4.00
C THR A 183 -0.30 2.44 -2.70
N PRO A 184 0.07 3.74 -2.74
CA PRO A 184 0.10 4.59 -1.56
C PRO A 184 -1.27 4.69 -0.87
N GLY A 185 -1.29 4.50 0.45
CA GLY A 185 -2.52 4.63 1.25
C GLY A 185 -3.50 3.46 1.15
N LEU A 186 -3.28 2.46 0.30
CA LEU A 186 -4.20 1.33 0.09
C LEU A 186 -4.60 0.64 1.41
N SER A 187 -3.64 0.31 2.27
CA SER A 187 -3.93 -0.31 3.58
C SER A 187 -4.88 0.53 4.44
N SER A 188 -4.78 1.86 4.38
CA SER A 188 -5.66 2.77 5.13
C SER A 188 -7.03 2.85 4.47
N ILE A 189 -7.10 2.91 3.14
CA ILE A 189 -8.35 2.88 2.37
C ILE A 189 -9.14 1.61 2.69
N LEU A 190 -8.49 0.44 2.65
CA LEU A 190 -9.10 -0.84 2.99
C LEU A 190 -9.54 -0.88 4.46
N LYS A 191 -8.69 -0.48 5.40
CA LYS A 191 -9.02 -0.43 6.83
C LYS A 191 -10.29 0.38 7.11
N ASN A 192 -10.49 1.48 6.37
CA ASN A 192 -11.62 2.40 6.51
C ASN A 192 -12.79 2.11 5.55
N ALA A 193 -12.80 0.95 4.88
CA ALA A 193 -13.90 0.55 4.02
C ALA A 193 -15.23 0.52 4.80
N THR A 194 -16.34 0.75 4.09
CA THR A 194 -17.68 0.56 4.65
C THR A 194 -18.40 -0.56 3.90
N TRP A 195 -19.30 -1.25 4.60
CA TRP A 195 -20.01 -2.41 4.07
C TRP A 195 -21.52 -2.14 4.12
N ARG A 196 -22.22 -2.54 3.05
CA ARG A 196 -23.67 -2.46 2.89
C ARG A 196 -24.21 -3.74 2.30
#